data_AF-A0A843UXB3-F1
#
_entry.id   AF-A0A843UXB3-F1
#
_cell.length_a   1.000
_cell.length_b   1.000
_cell.length_c   1.000
_cell.angle_alpha   90.00
_cell.angle_beta   90.00
_cell.angle_gamma   90.00
#
_symmetry.space_group_name_H-M   'P 1'
#
loop_
_entity.id
_entity.type
_entity.pdbx_description
1 polymer ?
#
loop_
_entity_poly.entity_id
_entity_poly.type
_entity_poly.pdbx_seq_one_letter_code
_entity_poly.pdbx_strand_id
1 'polypeptide(L)'
;MAAQGHFEGQFVNRPPLFDGEDYTYWKTRMEFFLQGLDYQIWSIIEKGDLLVTNEKDKWTEDDKKKISLNCKAKCILCCALSRKEFNRISACKSAMEMWEKLRITYKGTDKVKETRIDILVTQYERFQMQSGESITQMYSRFTDITNGLVGLGKSYEMGDMVRKILRSLPASWTPKVTAIEEANDLKRMSLEKLMGSLMAHEINMERLESLQAERSTPMLSKLKKIHLQANIIQLSFDIEDWATVA
;
A
#
# COMPACT_ATOMS: atom_id res chain seq x y z
N MET A 1 20.84 27.26 3.67
CA MET A 1 21.34 27.26 2.28
C MET A 1 21.60 25.82 1.90
N ALA A 2 20.86 25.34 0.90
CA ALA A 2 20.97 23.99 0.37
C ALA A 2 22.34 23.77 -0.29
N ALA A 3 22.89 22.57 -0.11
CA ALA A 3 23.81 21.99 -1.06
C ALA A 3 23.42 20.51 -1.22
N GLN A 4 22.44 20.28 -2.11
CA GLN A 4 22.37 19.02 -2.83
C GLN A 4 23.66 18.90 -3.65
N GLY A 5 24.35 17.78 -3.48
CA GLY A 5 25.48 17.38 -4.30
C GLY A 5 25.39 15.88 -4.54
N HIS A 6 24.59 15.47 -5.52
CA HIS A 6 24.75 14.16 -6.13
C HIS A 6 26.11 14.14 -6.83
N PHE A 7 27.08 13.43 -6.25
CA PHE A 7 28.24 12.93 -6.99
C PHE A 7 28.09 11.42 -7.13
N GLU A 8 27.52 10.99 -8.26
CA GLU A 8 27.62 9.60 -8.71
C GLU A 8 29.03 9.37 -9.29
N GLY A 9 29.74 8.44 -8.67
CA GLY A 9 31.13 8.09 -8.92
C GLY A 9 31.83 7.79 -7.60
N GLN A 10 31.86 6.52 -7.20
CA GLN A 10 32.29 6.14 -5.85
C GLN A 10 33.61 5.41 -5.84
N PHE A 11 34.38 5.68 -4.77
CA PHE A 11 35.62 4.98 -4.48
C PHE A 11 35.32 3.49 -4.28
N VAL A 12 35.74 2.65 -5.24
CA VAL A 12 35.62 1.18 -5.18
C VAL A 12 36.27 0.55 -3.94
N ASN A 13 37.13 1.30 -3.24
CA ASN A 13 37.85 0.84 -2.06
C ASN A 13 37.21 1.28 -0.72
N ARG A 14 36.12 2.06 -0.74
CA ARG A 14 35.47 2.52 0.50
C ARG A 14 34.07 1.93 0.64
N PRO A 15 33.71 1.40 1.81
CA PRO A 15 32.36 0.90 2.02
C PRO A 15 31.32 2.03 1.89
N PRO A 16 30.11 1.73 1.36
CA PRO A 16 29.01 2.69 1.35
C PRO A 16 28.65 3.10 2.79
N LEU A 17 28.57 4.41 3.06
CA LEU A 17 28.15 4.91 4.37
C LEU A 17 26.63 4.78 4.53
N PHE A 18 26.21 4.36 5.73
CA PHE A 18 24.82 4.31 6.16
C PHE A 18 24.58 5.23 7.34
N ASP A 19 23.65 6.17 7.17
CA ASP A 19 23.21 7.14 8.17
C ASP A 19 21.84 6.81 8.78
N GLY A 20 21.17 5.78 8.26
CA GLY A 20 19.84 5.35 8.68
C GLY A 20 18.76 5.58 7.62
N GLU A 21 19.08 6.23 6.49
CA GLU A 21 18.14 6.46 5.39
C GLU A 21 18.36 5.48 4.23
N ASP A 22 17.28 5.19 3.50
CA ASP A 22 17.25 4.30 2.33
C ASP A 22 18.03 2.98 2.53
N TYR A 23 17.66 2.24 3.57
CA TYR A 23 18.30 0.96 3.89
C TYR A 23 18.31 -0.01 2.71
N THR A 24 17.28 -0.01 1.85
CA THR A 24 17.23 -0.89 0.67
C THR A 24 18.33 -0.56 -0.33
N TYR A 25 18.55 0.73 -0.61
CA TYR A 25 19.64 1.18 -1.46
C TYR A 25 21.01 0.89 -0.85
N TRP A 26 21.22 1.26 0.41
CA TRP A 26 22.49 1.01 1.10
C TRP A 26 22.81 -0.48 1.17
N LYS A 27 21.83 -1.31 1.58
CA LYS A 27 21.98 -2.75 1.72
C LYS A 27 22.49 -3.36 0.42
N THR A 28 21.79 -3.14 -0.69
CA THR A 28 22.14 -3.69 -2.01
C THR A 28 23.58 -3.37 -2.38
N ARG A 29 23.99 -2.12 -2.15
CA ARG A 29 25.36 -1.70 -2.45
C ARG A 29 26.41 -2.26 -1.51
N MET A 30 26.09 -2.39 -0.23
CA MET A 30 26.99 -3.00 0.73
C MET A 30 27.22 -4.47 0.41
N GLU A 31 26.17 -5.19 -0.02
CA GLU A 31 26.29 -6.57 -0.50
C GLU A 31 27.26 -6.65 -1.69
N PHE A 32 27.09 -5.81 -2.71
CA PHE A 32 28.00 -5.76 -3.86
C PHE A 32 29.43 -5.41 -3.46
N PHE A 33 29.62 -4.48 -2.53
CA PHE A 33 30.95 -4.09 -2.05
C PHE A 33 31.65 -5.26 -1.33
N LEU A 34 30.95 -5.96 -0.44
CA LEU A 34 31.49 -7.11 0.30
C LEU A 34 31.81 -8.27 -0.64
N GLN A 35 30.92 -8.58 -1.59
CA GLN A 35 31.13 -9.62 -2.61
C GLN A 35 32.30 -9.29 -3.52
N GLY A 36 32.44 -8.03 -3.94
CA GLY A 36 33.53 -7.57 -4.80
C GLY A 36 34.89 -7.54 -4.10
N LEU A 37 34.93 -7.35 -2.78
CA LEU A 37 36.18 -7.40 -2.00
C LEU A 37 36.71 -8.82 -1.84
N ASP A 38 35.85 -9.73 -1.39
CA ASP A 38 36.14 -11.15 -1.22
C ASP A 38 34.82 -11.87 -0.90
N TYR A 39 34.37 -12.74 -1.80
CA TYR A 39 33.11 -13.47 -1.63
C TYR A 39 33.07 -14.31 -0.35
N GLN A 40 34.22 -14.74 0.18
CA GLN A 40 34.27 -15.46 1.46
C GLN A 40 33.80 -14.58 2.63
N ILE A 41 34.02 -13.26 2.58
CA ILE A 41 33.52 -12.30 3.58
C ILE A 41 31.98 -12.28 3.56
N TRP A 42 31.38 -12.21 2.37
CA TRP A 42 29.93 -12.25 2.23
C TRP A 42 29.36 -13.58 2.77
N SER A 43 30.01 -14.70 2.45
CA SER A 43 29.58 -16.02 2.94
C SER A 43 29.60 -16.12 4.47
N ILE A 44 30.52 -15.45 5.18
CA ILE A 44 30.50 -15.38 6.67
C ILE A 44 29.24 -14.67 7.15
N ILE A 45 28.94 -13.52 6.56
CA ILE A 45 27.85 -12.64 6.99
C ILE A 45 26.51 -13.32 6.74
N GLU A 46 26.36 -13.99 5.59
CA GLU A 46 25.11 -14.63 5.19
C GLU A 46 24.84 -15.93 5.94
N LYS A 47 25.83 -16.81 6.05
CA LYS A 47 25.61 -18.16 6.63
C LYS A 47 25.72 -18.17 8.15
N GLY A 48 26.50 -17.25 8.74
CA GLY A 48 26.74 -17.16 10.19
C GLY A 48 27.50 -18.33 10.81
N ASP A 49 27.47 -19.47 10.13
CA ASP A 49 28.30 -20.63 10.31
C ASP A 49 29.73 -20.19 10.06
N LEU A 50 30.57 -20.16 11.11
CA LEU A 50 32.04 -20.03 11.13
C LEU A 50 32.56 -19.52 12.51
N LEU A 51 31.71 -19.37 13.54
CA LEU A 51 32.19 -19.19 14.92
C LEU A 51 32.84 -20.49 15.41
N VAL A 52 34.17 -20.51 15.44
CA VAL A 52 34.96 -21.59 16.03
C VAL A 52 34.66 -21.63 17.52
N THR A 53 33.92 -22.63 17.97
CA THR A 53 33.56 -22.85 19.39
C THR A 53 34.65 -23.61 20.15
N ASN A 54 35.64 -24.14 19.44
CA ASN A 54 36.75 -24.88 20.04
C ASN A 54 37.71 -23.95 20.78
N GLU A 55 38.38 -24.48 21.80
CA GLU A 55 39.47 -23.81 22.52
C GLU A 55 40.56 -23.34 21.54
N LYS A 56 41.15 -22.17 21.80
CA LYS A 56 42.15 -21.52 20.91
C LYS A 56 43.31 -22.44 20.51
N ASP A 57 43.68 -23.35 21.40
CA ASP A 57 44.82 -24.25 21.23
C ASP A 57 44.53 -25.40 20.25
N LYS A 58 43.26 -25.57 19.84
CA LYS A 58 42.80 -26.61 18.88
C LYS A 58 42.40 -26.03 17.52
N TRP A 59 42.64 -24.74 17.29
CA TRP A 59 42.24 -24.09 16.04
C TRP A 59 43.06 -24.57 14.85
N THR A 60 42.35 -25.04 13.83
CA THR A 60 42.93 -25.33 12.52
C THR A 60 43.29 -24.04 11.79
N GLU A 61 44.08 -24.13 10.72
CA GLU A 61 44.35 -22.97 9.85
C GLU A 61 43.07 -22.43 9.22
N ASP A 62 42.11 -23.32 8.91
CA ASP A 62 40.79 -22.92 8.47
C ASP A 62 40.10 -22.07 9.55
N ASP A 63 40.03 -22.54 10.79
CA ASP A 63 39.44 -21.80 11.92
C ASP A 63 40.00 -20.38 12.07
N LYS A 64 41.33 -20.23 11.97
CA LYS A 64 41.99 -18.91 12.01
C LYS A 64 41.57 -18.03 10.84
N LYS A 65 41.47 -18.60 9.63
CA LYS A 65 41.00 -17.89 8.42
C LYS A 65 39.58 -17.39 8.59
N LYS A 66 38.69 -18.23 9.12
CA LYS A 66 37.28 -17.90 9.40
C LYS A 66 37.13 -16.72 10.35
N ILE A 67 37.88 -16.74 11.46
CA ILE A 67 37.90 -15.66 12.44
C ILE A 67 38.44 -14.37 11.82
N SER A 68 39.51 -14.46 11.04
CA SER A 68 40.08 -13.33 10.31
C SER A 68 39.07 -12.68 9.36
N LEU A 69 38.34 -13.49 8.58
CA LEU A 69 37.27 -13.02 7.70
C LEU A 69 36.13 -12.35 8.47
N ASN A 70 35.69 -12.93 9.59
CA ASN A 70 34.69 -12.30 10.46
C ASN A 70 35.18 -10.96 11.04
N CYS A 71 36.42 -10.89 11.51
CA CYS A 71 37.00 -9.62 12.00
C CYS A 71 37.04 -8.57 10.89
N LYS A 72 37.46 -8.95 9.68
CA LYS A 72 37.48 -8.07 8.50
C LYS A 72 36.07 -7.58 8.14
N ALA A 73 35.09 -8.47 8.13
CA ALA A 73 33.69 -8.15 7.93
C ALA A 73 33.17 -7.14 8.95
N LYS A 74 33.44 -7.37 10.26
CA LYS A 74 33.06 -6.44 11.33
C LYS A 74 33.68 -5.07 11.12
N CYS A 75 34.98 -4.99 10.80
CA CYS A 75 35.65 -3.72 10.53
C CYS A 75 35.00 -2.97 9.36
N ILE A 76 34.69 -3.65 8.26
CA ILE A 76 34.02 -3.06 7.10
C ILE A 76 32.66 -2.49 7.50
N LEU A 77 31.83 -3.29 8.20
CA LEU A 77 30.51 -2.85 8.66
C LEU A 77 30.60 -1.67 9.62
N CYS A 78 31.55 -1.66 10.57
CA CYS A 78 31.76 -0.53 11.48
C CYS A 78 32.15 0.76 10.73
N CYS A 79 33.04 0.65 9.73
CA CYS A 79 33.48 1.79 8.92
C CYS A 79 32.37 2.31 7.99
N ALA A 80 31.38 1.49 7.70
CA ALA A 80 30.26 1.81 6.85
C ALA A 80 29.09 2.49 7.56
N LEU A 81 29.18 2.72 8.88
CA LEU A 81 28.05 3.18 9.67
C LEU A 81 28.32 4.55 10.27
N SER A 82 27.30 5.40 10.28
CA SER A 82 27.30 6.58 11.12
C SER A 82 27.39 6.18 12.59
N ARG A 83 27.84 7.10 13.45
CA ARG A 83 27.96 6.85 14.90
C ARG A 83 26.63 6.38 15.53
N LYS A 84 25.51 6.94 15.08
CA LYS A 84 24.16 6.57 15.53
C LYS A 84 23.86 5.09 15.21
N GLU A 85 24.19 4.67 13.99
CA GLU A 85 23.91 3.31 13.52
C GLU A 85 24.87 2.27 14.08
N PHE A 86 26.15 2.64 14.23
CA PHE A 86 27.14 1.82 14.92
C PHE A 86 26.71 1.48 16.35
N ASN A 87 26.19 2.45 17.11
CA ASN A 87 25.76 2.22 18.50
C ASN A 87 24.67 1.15 18.62
N ARG A 88 23.86 0.91 17.57
CA ARG A 88 22.83 -0.13 17.57
C ARG A 88 23.42 -1.53 17.51
N ILE A 89 24.57 -1.70 16.85
CA ILE A 89 25.20 -3.00 16.60
C ILE A 89 26.48 -3.23 17.39
N SER A 90 26.94 -2.25 18.16
CA SER A 90 28.22 -2.30 18.89
C SER A 90 28.38 -3.50 19.83
N ALA A 91 27.27 -4.00 20.39
CA ALA A 91 27.26 -5.17 21.27
C ALA A 91 27.28 -6.53 20.54
N CYS A 92 27.20 -6.55 19.20
CA CYS A 92 27.15 -7.79 18.42
C CYS A 92 28.52 -8.48 18.38
N LYS A 93 28.52 -9.81 18.48
CA LYS A 93 29.73 -10.63 18.59
C LYS A 93 30.30 -10.95 17.21
N SER A 94 29.45 -11.17 16.21
CA SER A 94 29.83 -11.51 14.84
C SER A 94 29.37 -10.48 13.81
N ALA A 95 29.97 -10.51 12.61
CA ALA A 95 29.51 -9.69 11.50
C ALA A 95 28.11 -10.09 11.01
N MET A 96 27.76 -11.39 11.11
CA MET A 96 26.40 -11.88 10.84
C MET A 96 25.40 -11.26 11.81
N GLU A 97 25.66 -11.25 13.12
CA GLU A 97 24.78 -10.62 14.11
C GLU A 97 24.62 -9.11 13.84
N MET A 98 25.71 -8.42 13.47
CA MET A 98 25.68 -7.00 13.10
C MET A 98 24.77 -6.76 11.89
N TRP A 99 24.95 -7.56 10.83
CA TRP A 99 24.17 -7.47 9.60
C TRP A 99 22.69 -7.78 9.84
N GLU A 100 22.41 -8.85 10.59
CA GLU A 100 21.06 -9.28 10.91
C GLU A 100 20.33 -8.25 11.78
N LYS A 101 21.02 -7.66 12.75
CA LYS A 101 20.45 -6.60 13.58
C LYS A 101 20.10 -5.35 12.77
N LEU A 102 20.93 -4.97 11.79
CA LEU A 102 20.59 -3.90 10.84
C LEU A 102 19.40 -4.30 9.97
N ARG A 103 19.37 -5.52 9.44
CA ARG A 103 18.24 -6.05 8.67
C ARG A 103 16.94 -5.96 9.44
N ILE A 104 16.91 -6.47 10.67
CA ILE A 104 15.73 -6.45 11.54
C ILE A 104 15.31 -5.01 11.88
N THR A 105 16.27 -4.13 12.19
CA THR A 105 15.96 -2.74 12.56
C THR A 105 15.28 -1.98 11.42
N TYR A 106 15.70 -2.21 10.18
CA TYR A 106 15.29 -1.39 9.04
C TYR A 106 14.26 -2.05 8.11
N LYS A 107 14.25 -3.38 8.00
CA LYS A 107 13.19 -4.11 7.26
C LYS A 107 12.10 -4.67 8.17
N GLY A 108 12.31 -4.66 9.49
CA GLY A 108 11.48 -5.42 10.44
C GLY A 108 11.89 -6.89 10.50
N THR A 109 11.32 -7.63 11.45
CA THR A 109 11.48 -9.09 11.51
C THR A 109 10.59 -9.78 10.48
N ASP A 110 10.97 -10.98 10.06
CA ASP A 110 10.11 -11.81 9.21
C ASP A 110 8.75 -12.07 9.89
N LYS A 111 8.75 -12.16 11.23
CA LYS A 111 7.50 -12.28 12.02
C LYS A 111 6.58 -11.07 11.88
N VAL A 112 7.13 -9.85 11.89
CA VAL A 112 6.33 -8.62 11.67
C VAL A 112 5.80 -8.58 10.24
N LYS A 113 6.60 -9.01 9.26
CA LYS A 113 6.17 -9.14 7.87
C LYS A 113 5.00 -10.12 7.73
N GLU A 114 5.12 -11.32 8.28
CA GLU A 114 4.05 -12.33 8.31
C GLU A 114 2.78 -11.80 8.97
N THR A 115 2.92 -11.15 10.13
CA THR A 115 1.78 -10.59 10.86
C THR A 115 1.05 -9.52 10.04
N ARG A 116 1.79 -8.67 9.30
CA ARG A 116 1.20 -7.68 8.39
C ARG A 116 0.47 -8.35 7.22
N ILE A 117 1.04 -9.42 6.66
CA ILE A 117 0.39 -10.23 5.62
C ILE A 117 -0.93 -10.80 6.18
N ASP A 118 -0.92 -11.43 7.36
CA ASP A 118 -2.10 -12.04 7.95
C ASP A 118 -3.22 -11.03 8.21
N ILE A 119 -2.88 -9.82 8.69
CA ILE A 119 -3.84 -8.73 8.88
C ILE A 119 -4.46 -8.33 7.54
N LEU A 120 -3.64 -8.09 6.51
CA LEU A 120 -4.13 -7.67 5.20
C LEU A 120 -4.92 -8.76 4.48
N VAL A 121 -4.53 -10.03 4.63
CA VAL A 121 -5.29 -11.18 4.14
C VAL A 121 -6.65 -11.24 4.82
N THR A 122 -6.69 -11.08 6.15
CA THR A 122 -7.95 -11.05 6.90
C THR A 122 -8.85 -9.90 6.44
N GLN A 123 -8.29 -8.71 6.22
CA GLN A 123 -9.02 -7.55 5.69
C GLN A 123 -9.55 -7.82 4.27
N TYR A 124 -8.74 -8.43 3.41
CA TYR A 124 -9.14 -8.84 2.07
C TYR A 124 -10.28 -9.87 2.12
N GLU A 125 -10.15 -10.92 2.93
CA GLU A 125 -11.16 -11.99 3.05
C GLU A 125 -12.50 -11.45 3.58
N ARG A 126 -12.45 -10.54 4.55
CA ARG A 126 -13.63 -9.90 5.14
C ARG A 126 -14.09 -8.64 4.40
N PHE A 127 -13.46 -8.30 3.29
CA PHE A 127 -13.76 -7.08 2.55
C PHE A 127 -15.23 -7.05 2.12
N GLN A 128 -15.91 -5.96 2.45
CA GLN A 128 -17.30 -5.66 2.13
C GLN A 128 -17.43 -4.14 1.90
N MET A 129 -18.40 -3.76 1.08
CA MET A 129 -18.81 -2.37 0.91
C MET A 129 -19.44 -1.88 2.22
N GLN A 130 -19.05 -0.69 2.66
CA GLN A 130 -19.58 -0.08 3.88
C GLN A 130 -20.88 0.66 3.59
N SER A 131 -21.69 0.88 4.63
CA SER A 131 -22.95 1.62 4.50
C SER A 131 -22.68 3.08 4.11
N GLY A 132 -23.31 3.55 3.04
CA GLY A 132 -23.17 4.92 2.55
C GLY A 132 -21.83 5.23 1.85
N GLU A 133 -21.03 4.20 1.61
CA GLU A 133 -19.79 4.31 0.85
C GLU A 133 -20.10 4.30 -0.66
N SER A 134 -19.34 5.07 -1.46
CA SER A 134 -19.44 5.00 -2.93
C SER A 134 -18.54 3.92 -3.53
N ILE A 135 -18.85 3.50 -4.76
CA ILE A 135 -18.04 2.52 -5.51
C ILE A 135 -16.57 2.95 -5.64
N THR A 136 -16.31 4.25 -5.85
CA THR A 136 -14.93 4.78 -5.93
C THR A 136 -14.19 4.66 -4.59
N GLN A 137 -14.86 4.96 -3.48
CA GLN A 137 -14.28 4.85 -2.14
C GLN A 137 -13.98 3.39 -1.79
N MET A 138 -14.93 2.49 -2.07
CA MET A 138 -14.75 1.05 -1.91
C MET A 138 -13.54 0.55 -2.70
N TYR A 139 -13.42 0.95 -3.96
CA TYR A 139 -12.30 0.52 -4.81
C TYR A 139 -10.95 1.07 -4.35
N SER A 140 -10.90 2.29 -3.81
CA SER A 140 -9.68 2.83 -3.20
C SER A 140 -9.23 1.95 -2.03
N ARG A 141 -10.12 1.63 -1.08
CA ARG A 141 -9.77 0.75 0.05
C ARG A 141 -9.34 -0.64 -0.41
N PHE A 142 -10.00 -1.18 -1.43
CA PHE A 142 -9.64 -2.47 -2.00
C PHE A 142 -8.21 -2.44 -2.56
N THR A 143 -7.90 -1.38 -3.32
CA THR A 143 -6.59 -1.16 -3.94
C THR A 143 -5.49 -0.99 -2.90
N ASP A 144 -5.76 -0.27 -1.80
CA ASP A 144 -4.82 -0.10 -0.70
C ASP A 144 -4.43 -1.44 -0.06
N ILE A 145 -5.42 -2.32 0.16
CA ILE A 145 -5.19 -3.67 0.70
C ILE A 145 -4.36 -4.50 -0.28
N THR A 146 -4.73 -4.54 -1.56
CA THR A 146 -4.01 -5.35 -2.57
C THR A 146 -2.59 -4.84 -2.80
N ASN A 147 -2.38 -3.53 -2.82
CA ASN A 147 -1.05 -2.93 -2.95
C ASN A 147 -0.18 -3.23 -1.73
N GLY A 148 -0.75 -3.18 -0.53
CA GLY A 148 -0.08 -3.58 0.70
C GLY A 148 0.40 -5.03 0.65
N LEU A 149 -0.43 -5.95 0.15
CA LEU A 149 -0.06 -7.35 -0.03
C LEU A 149 1.05 -7.52 -1.08
N VAL A 150 0.93 -6.85 -2.24
CA VAL A 150 1.95 -6.89 -3.30
C VAL A 150 3.29 -6.41 -2.79
N GLY A 151 3.32 -5.32 -2.01
CA GLY A 151 4.54 -4.80 -1.38
C GLY A 151 5.20 -5.78 -0.38
N LEU A 152 4.45 -6.76 0.12
CA LEU A 152 4.95 -7.81 1.01
C LEU A 152 5.23 -9.14 0.29
N GLY A 153 4.99 -9.21 -1.03
CA GLY A 153 5.25 -10.38 -1.87
C GLY A 153 4.09 -11.36 -2.00
N LYS A 154 2.85 -10.94 -1.67
CA LYS A 154 1.63 -11.73 -1.91
C LYS A 154 0.73 -10.98 -2.89
N SER A 155 0.22 -11.66 -3.91
CA SER A 155 -0.69 -11.07 -4.89
C SER A 155 -1.88 -12.00 -5.16
N TYR A 156 -2.94 -11.43 -5.72
CA TYR A 156 -4.10 -12.18 -6.19
C TYR A 156 -4.24 -12.04 -7.70
N GLU A 157 -4.78 -13.07 -8.35
CA GLU A 157 -5.06 -12.99 -9.78
C GLU A 157 -6.17 -11.97 -10.07
N MET A 158 -6.13 -11.35 -11.24
CA MET A 158 -7.09 -10.34 -11.66
C MET A 158 -8.54 -10.85 -11.56
N GLY A 159 -8.80 -12.07 -12.01
CA GLY A 159 -10.13 -12.67 -11.94
C GLY A 159 -10.61 -12.92 -10.52
N ASP A 160 -9.72 -13.22 -9.57
CA ASP A 160 -10.07 -13.35 -8.16
C ASP A 160 -10.43 -11.99 -7.56
N MET A 161 -9.68 -10.94 -7.92
CA MET A 161 -9.99 -9.57 -7.49
C MET A 161 -11.34 -9.09 -8.02
N VAL A 162 -11.66 -9.35 -9.29
CA VAL A 162 -12.97 -9.05 -9.90
C VAL A 162 -14.09 -9.76 -9.14
N ARG A 163 -13.97 -11.08 -8.95
CA ARG A 163 -14.95 -11.86 -8.18
C ARG A 163 -15.07 -11.37 -6.74
N LYS A 164 -13.97 -10.96 -6.13
CA LYS A 164 -13.96 -10.46 -4.77
C LYS A 164 -14.76 -9.18 -4.63
N ILE A 165 -14.54 -8.19 -5.52
CA ILE A 165 -15.31 -6.94 -5.53
C ILE A 165 -16.81 -7.22 -5.72
N LEU A 166 -17.17 -8.06 -6.69
CA LEU A 166 -18.58 -8.40 -6.95
C LEU A 166 -19.28 -9.01 -5.73
N ARG A 167 -18.60 -9.90 -4.98
CA ARG A 167 -19.12 -10.52 -3.74
C ARG A 167 -19.14 -9.58 -2.54
N SER A 168 -18.47 -8.44 -2.63
CA SER A 168 -18.39 -7.44 -1.57
C SER A 168 -19.45 -6.35 -1.71
N LEU A 169 -20.25 -6.36 -2.80
CA LEU A 169 -21.35 -5.44 -3.01
C LEU A 169 -22.60 -5.83 -2.19
N PRO A 170 -23.42 -4.86 -1.75
CA PRO A 170 -24.63 -5.15 -0.99
C PRO A 170 -25.70 -5.81 -1.87
N ALA A 171 -26.67 -6.47 -1.23
CA ALA A 171 -27.72 -7.24 -1.92
C ALA A 171 -28.56 -6.41 -2.92
N SER A 172 -28.65 -5.09 -2.75
CA SER A 172 -29.30 -4.21 -3.73
C SER A 172 -28.64 -4.25 -5.12
N TRP A 173 -27.36 -4.64 -5.20
CA TRP A 173 -26.60 -4.75 -6.45
C TRP A 173 -26.75 -6.09 -7.15
N THR A 174 -27.46 -7.07 -6.57
CA THR A 174 -27.58 -8.43 -7.13
C THR A 174 -27.98 -8.44 -8.61
N PRO A 175 -28.99 -7.66 -9.09
CA PRO A 175 -29.34 -7.66 -10.51
C PRO A 175 -28.19 -7.24 -11.43
N LYS A 176 -27.40 -6.24 -11.00
CA LYS A 176 -26.25 -5.76 -11.75
C LYS A 176 -25.10 -6.76 -11.73
N VAL A 177 -24.87 -7.42 -10.59
CA VAL A 177 -23.87 -8.49 -10.47
C VAL A 177 -24.21 -9.64 -11.43
N THR A 178 -25.42 -10.17 -11.39
CA THR A 178 -25.86 -11.26 -12.28
C THR A 178 -25.67 -10.90 -13.76
N ALA A 179 -26.08 -9.69 -14.17
CA ALA A 179 -25.89 -9.24 -15.55
C ALA A 179 -24.40 -9.17 -15.96
N ILE A 180 -23.49 -8.79 -15.04
CA ILE A 180 -22.05 -8.79 -15.32
C ILE A 180 -21.53 -10.22 -15.46
N GLU A 181 -21.94 -11.12 -14.56
CA GLU A 181 -21.51 -12.52 -14.54
C GLU A 181 -21.98 -13.29 -15.78
N GLU A 182 -23.18 -13.02 -16.28
CA GLU A 182 -23.70 -13.64 -17.50
C GLU A 182 -23.05 -13.10 -18.78
N ALA A 183 -22.76 -11.79 -18.82
CA ALA A 183 -22.29 -11.13 -20.04
C ALA A 183 -20.75 -11.14 -20.21
N ASN A 184 -19.97 -11.51 -19.18
CA ASN A 184 -18.52 -11.38 -19.21
C ASN A 184 -17.80 -12.61 -18.65
N ASP A 185 -16.67 -12.96 -19.27
CA ASP A 185 -15.69 -13.87 -18.66
C ASP A 185 -14.91 -13.13 -17.55
N LEU A 186 -15.30 -13.39 -16.30
CA LEU A 186 -14.70 -12.76 -15.12
C LEU A 186 -13.20 -13.06 -14.96
N LYS A 187 -12.68 -14.13 -15.57
CA LYS A 187 -11.24 -14.43 -15.49
C LYS A 187 -10.39 -13.48 -16.34
N ARG A 188 -10.98 -12.91 -17.39
CA ARG A 188 -10.30 -12.05 -18.38
C ARG A 188 -10.70 -10.59 -18.28
N MET A 189 -11.72 -10.29 -17.48
CA MET A 189 -12.18 -8.93 -17.21
C MET A 189 -11.15 -8.14 -16.42
N SER A 190 -10.88 -6.90 -16.83
CA SER A 190 -10.02 -5.99 -16.07
C SER A 190 -10.80 -5.27 -14.97
N LEU A 191 -10.10 -4.80 -13.93
CA LEU A 191 -10.71 -4.03 -12.85
C LEU A 191 -11.28 -2.71 -13.36
N GLU A 192 -10.62 -2.05 -14.32
CA GLU A 192 -11.08 -0.77 -14.89
C GLU A 192 -12.42 -0.94 -15.60
N LYS A 193 -12.59 -2.03 -16.37
CA LYS A 193 -13.87 -2.36 -17.01
C LYS A 193 -14.96 -2.61 -15.98
N LEU A 194 -14.63 -3.31 -14.89
CA LEU A 194 -15.58 -3.59 -13.80
C LEU A 194 -16.01 -2.28 -13.14
N MET A 195 -15.03 -1.47 -12.74
CA MET A 195 -15.26 -0.20 -12.06
C MET A 195 -16.10 0.75 -12.91
N GLY A 196 -15.81 0.88 -14.21
CA GLY A 196 -16.63 1.69 -15.11
C GLY A 196 -18.09 1.23 -15.17
N SER A 197 -18.33 -0.08 -15.21
CA SER A 197 -19.69 -0.65 -15.22
C SER A 197 -20.44 -0.42 -13.90
N LEU A 198 -19.75 -0.50 -12.76
CA LEU A 198 -20.33 -0.29 -11.43
C LEU A 198 -20.63 1.20 -11.18
N MET A 199 -19.68 2.10 -11.50
CA MET A 199 -19.88 3.55 -11.35
C MET A 199 -21.02 4.06 -12.24
N ALA A 200 -21.12 3.59 -13.48
CA ALA A 200 -22.23 3.96 -14.36
C ALA A 200 -23.59 3.50 -13.80
N HIS A 201 -23.61 2.36 -13.10
CA HIS A 201 -24.82 1.88 -12.44
C HIS A 201 -25.16 2.70 -11.19
N GLU A 202 -24.16 3.06 -10.37
CA GLU A 202 -24.30 3.93 -9.19
C GLU A 202 -25.01 5.24 -9.56
N ILE A 203 -24.49 5.95 -10.57
CA ILE A 203 -25.07 7.21 -11.08
C ILE A 203 -26.53 7.02 -11.50
N ASN A 204 -26.85 5.90 -12.16
CA ASN A 204 -28.22 5.63 -12.58
C ASN A 204 -29.15 5.31 -11.40
N MET A 205 -28.65 4.62 -10.37
CA MET A 205 -29.43 4.37 -9.14
C MET A 205 -29.73 5.68 -8.42
N GLU A 206 -28.73 6.53 -8.20
CA GLU A 206 -28.91 7.86 -7.59
C GLU A 206 -29.93 8.72 -8.35
N ARG A 207 -29.87 8.67 -9.69
CA ARG A 207 -30.86 9.34 -10.56
C ARG A 207 -32.27 8.78 -10.39
N LEU A 208 -32.43 7.48 -10.22
CA LEU A 208 -33.75 6.87 -10.04
C LEU A 208 -34.32 7.20 -8.65
N GLU A 209 -33.47 7.19 -7.63
CA GLU A 209 -33.85 7.58 -6.26
C GLU A 209 -34.32 9.04 -6.20
N SER A 210 -33.63 9.96 -6.87
CA SER A 210 -34.03 11.38 -6.90
C SER A 210 -35.39 11.58 -7.61
N LEU A 211 -35.61 10.90 -8.74
CA LEU A 211 -36.89 10.93 -9.45
C LEU A 211 -38.05 10.35 -8.61
N GLN A 212 -37.78 9.32 -7.82
CA GLN A 212 -38.77 8.73 -6.91
C GLN A 212 -39.09 9.66 -5.74
N ALA A 213 -38.08 10.36 -5.19
CA ALA A 213 -38.27 11.35 -4.14
C ALA A 213 -39.12 12.55 -4.62
N GLU A 214 -38.90 13.01 -5.85
CA GLU A 214 -39.72 14.07 -6.47
C GLU A 214 -41.17 13.63 -6.68
N ARG A 215 -41.39 12.37 -7.10
CA ARG A 215 -42.74 11.80 -7.27
C ARG A 215 -43.47 11.56 -5.95
N SER A 216 -42.72 11.30 -4.87
CA SER A 216 -43.25 11.02 -3.52
C SER A 216 -43.52 12.28 -2.70
N THR A 217 -43.14 13.47 -3.20
CA THR A 217 -43.51 14.78 -2.66
C THR A 217 -44.53 15.54 -3.55
N PRO A 218 -45.64 14.92 -4.00
CA PRO A 218 -46.57 15.55 -4.94
C PRO A 218 -47.41 16.64 -4.28
N MET A 219 -47.57 16.62 -2.95
CA MET A 219 -48.44 17.56 -2.23
C MET A 219 -47.81 18.95 -2.12
N LEU A 220 -46.52 19.03 -1.77
CA LEU A 220 -45.75 20.29 -1.70
C LEU A 220 -45.55 20.92 -3.08
N SER A 221 -45.32 20.11 -4.12
CA SER A 221 -45.18 20.60 -5.49
C SER A 221 -46.52 21.09 -6.08
N LYS A 222 -47.64 20.41 -5.78
CA LYS A 222 -49.00 20.91 -6.10
C LYS A 222 -49.33 22.20 -5.34
N LEU A 223 -49.05 22.28 -4.03
CA LEU A 223 -49.27 23.48 -3.22
C LEU A 223 -48.48 24.69 -3.72
N LYS A 224 -47.21 24.51 -4.09
CA LYS A 224 -46.40 25.59 -4.69
C LYS A 224 -46.97 26.07 -6.03
N LYS A 225 -47.46 25.16 -6.88
CA LYS A 225 -48.11 25.53 -8.15
C LYS A 225 -49.41 26.30 -7.94
N ILE A 226 -50.24 25.86 -7.00
CA ILE A 226 -51.50 26.54 -6.65
C ILE A 226 -51.19 27.94 -6.08
N HIS A 227 -50.21 28.05 -5.18
CA HIS A 227 -49.82 29.33 -4.61
C HIS A 227 -49.29 30.30 -5.67
N LEU A 228 -48.47 29.81 -6.62
CA LEU A 228 -47.97 30.63 -7.72
C LEU A 228 -49.10 31.09 -8.66
N GLN A 229 -50.06 30.21 -8.99
CA GLN A 229 -51.23 30.56 -9.79
C GLN A 229 -52.12 31.58 -9.09
N ALA A 230 -52.37 31.42 -7.79
CA ALA A 230 -53.13 32.38 -7.00
C ALA A 230 -52.43 33.76 -6.98
N ASN A 231 -51.11 33.78 -6.82
CA ASN A 231 -50.35 35.04 -6.79
C ASN A 231 -50.36 35.77 -8.15
N ILE A 232 -50.32 35.03 -9.26
CA ILE A 232 -50.45 35.60 -10.62
C ILE A 232 -51.84 36.21 -10.83
N ILE A 233 -52.90 35.51 -10.39
CA ILE A 233 -54.28 36.01 -10.50
C ILE A 233 -54.48 37.29 -9.66
N GLN A 234 -53.91 37.31 -8.46
CA GLN A 234 -54.01 38.47 -7.57
C GLN A 234 -53.28 39.69 -8.15
N LEU A 235 -52.07 39.48 -8.67
CA LEU A 235 -51.33 40.51 -9.41
C LEU A 235 -52.08 41.00 -10.66
N SER A 236 -52.81 40.13 -11.37
CA SER A 236 -53.62 40.57 -12.52
C SER A 236 -54.83 41.41 -12.10
N PHE A 237 -55.44 41.12 -10.95
CA PHE A 237 -56.56 41.90 -10.42
C PHE A 237 -56.09 43.29 -9.94
N ASP A 238 -54.96 43.34 -9.24
CA ASP A 238 -54.34 44.60 -8.82
C ASP A 238 -53.89 45.48 -10.03
N ILE A 239 -53.60 44.85 -11.18
CA ILE A 239 -53.25 45.55 -12.42
C ILE A 239 -54.50 46.13 -13.13
N GLU A 240 -55.67 45.50 -13.01
CA GLU A 240 -56.91 46.03 -13.62
C GLU A 240 -57.48 47.21 -12.81
N ASP A 241 -57.32 47.19 -11.48
CA ASP A 241 -57.75 48.27 -10.58
C ASP A 241 -56.88 49.55 -10.72
N TRP A 242 -55.58 49.45 -11.03
CA TRP A 242 -54.77 50.66 -11.29
C TRP A 242 -55.08 51.32 -12.65
N ALA A 243 -55.49 50.53 -13.65
CA ALA A 243 -55.78 51.00 -14.99
C ALA A 243 -57.14 51.71 -15.12
N THR A 244 -58.01 51.59 -14.11
CA THR A 244 -59.32 52.26 -14.05
C THR A 244 -59.30 53.59 -13.29
N VAL A 245 -58.18 53.93 -12.62
CA VAL A 245 -58.01 55.15 -11.81
C VAL A 245 -57.07 56.18 -12.46
N ALA A 246 -56.52 55.88 -13.64
CA ALA A 246 -55.69 56.78 -14.46
C ALA A 246 -56.43 57.22 -15.73
#